data_AF-A0A6N2LVP7-F1
#
_entry.id   AF-A0A6N2LVP7-F1
#
_cell.length_a   1.000
_cell.length_b   1.000
_cell.length_c   1.000
_cell.angle_alpha   90.00
_cell.angle_beta   90.00
_cell.angle_gamma   90.00
#
_symmetry.space_group_name_H-M   'P 1'
#
loop_
_entity.id
_entity.type
_entity.pdbx_description
1 polymer ?
#
loop_
_entity_poly.entity_id
_entity_poly.type
_entity_poly.pdbx_seq_one_letter_code
_entity_poly.pdbx_strand_id
1 'polypeptide(L)'
;MVELECKRWASKGINIKYEIRDNRNGYKSGALKEGMKRSYVKSCDYVAIFDADFQPEPDFLRRTIPFLVHNPELALVQTRWKFVNADECLMTRMQEMSLDYHFTVEQEVGFLLRLQW
;
A
#
# COMPACT_ATOMS: atom_id res chain seq x y z
N MET A 1 -0.42 -21.65 5.77
CA MET A 1 0.66 -20.89 6.43
C MET A 1 0.18 -19.50 6.84
N VAL A 2 -0.29 -18.65 5.91
CA VAL A 2 -0.82 -17.30 6.22
C VAL A 2 -2.10 -17.32 7.07
N GLU A 3 -3.08 -18.15 6.71
CA GLU A 3 -4.34 -18.26 7.48
C GLU A 3 -4.10 -18.59 8.96
N LEU A 4 -3.13 -19.47 9.23
CA LEU A 4 -2.81 -19.91 10.58
C LEU A 4 -2.17 -18.79 11.40
N GLU A 5 -1.32 -17.98 10.78
CA GLU A 5 -0.73 -16.80 11.42
C GLU A 5 -1.80 -15.72 11.65
N CYS A 6 -2.73 -15.50 10.71
CA CYS A 6 -3.87 -14.62 10.93
C CYS A 6 -4.72 -15.08 12.12
N LYS A 7 -5.01 -16.38 12.24
CA LYS A 7 -5.73 -16.94 13.40
C LYS A 7 -4.99 -16.71 14.72
N ARG A 8 -3.66 -16.83 14.71
CA ARG A 8 -2.80 -16.55 15.87
C ARG A 8 -2.83 -15.08 16.30
N TRP A 9 -2.85 -14.14 15.35
CA TRP A 9 -2.98 -12.71 15.69
C TRP A 9 -4.39 -12.35 16.12
N ALA A 10 -5.41 -12.96 15.50
CA ALA A 10 -6.79 -12.80 15.92
C ALA A 10 -7.01 -13.28 17.36
N SER A 11 -6.38 -14.39 17.78
CA SER A 11 -6.49 -14.87 19.18
C SER A 11 -5.82 -13.94 20.19
N LYS A 12 -4.91 -13.06 19.75
CA LYS A 12 -4.32 -11.98 20.56
C LYS A 12 -5.19 -10.71 20.59
N GLY A 13 -6.37 -10.73 19.96
CA GLY A 13 -7.28 -9.58 19.92
C GLY A 13 -6.98 -8.57 18.82
N ILE A 14 -6.08 -8.88 17.88
CA ILE A 14 -5.84 -8.01 16.72
C ILE A 14 -7.01 -8.16 15.73
N ASN A 15 -7.56 -7.03 15.28
CA ASN A 15 -8.61 -7.01 14.26
C ASN A 15 -8.02 -7.35 12.88
N ILE A 16 -7.93 -8.64 12.59
CA ILE A 16 -7.41 -9.18 11.33
C ILE A 16 -8.43 -10.13 10.69
N LYS A 17 -8.54 -10.06 9.36
CA LYS A 17 -9.39 -10.96 8.56
C LYS A 17 -8.56 -11.60 7.47
N TYR A 18 -8.70 -12.91 7.31
CA TYR A 18 -8.12 -13.66 6.21
C TYR A 18 -9.21 -13.89 5.17
N GLU A 19 -8.97 -13.42 3.96
CA GLU A 19 -9.94 -13.46 2.87
C GLU A 19 -9.31 -14.12 1.65
N ILE A 20 -10.02 -15.10 1.09
CA ILE A 20 -9.66 -15.77 -0.16
C ILE A 20 -10.79 -15.64 -1.15
N ARG A 21 -10.44 -15.75 -2.43
CA ARG A 21 -11.38 -15.73 -3.55
C ARG A 21 -11.29 -17.04 -4.30
N ASP A 22 -12.44 -17.51 -4.78
CA ASP A 22 -12.52 -18.77 -5.53
C ASP A 22 -12.04 -18.62 -6.99
N ASN A 23 -12.00 -17.39 -7.53
CA ASN A 23 -11.59 -17.10 -8.89
C ASN A 23 -10.45 -16.07 -8.96
N ARG A 24 -9.43 -16.33 -9.79
CA ARG A 24 -8.22 -15.49 -9.94
C ARG A 24 -8.37 -14.32 -10.92
N ASN A 25 -9.54 -14.14 -11.54
CA ASN A 25 -9.79 -13.04 -12.48
C ASN A 25 -9.39 -11.66 -11.93
N GLY A 26 -8.62 -10.90 -12.71
CA GLY A 26 -8.20 -9.53 -12.36
C GLY A 26 -7.03 -9.39 -11.38
N TYR A 27 -6.32 -10.48 -11.03
CA TYR A 27 -5.10 -10.46 -10.20
C TYR A 27 -5.24 -9.58 -8.93
N LYS A 28 -4.31 -8.63 -8.71
CA LYS A 28 -4.27 -7.74 -7.53
C LYS A 28 -5.49 -6.82 -7.48
N SER A 29 -5.84 -6.18 -8.59
CA SER A 29 -6.98 -5.26 -8.69
C SER A 29 -8.32 -5.97 -8.43
N GLY A 30 -8.44 -7.22 -8.90
CA GLY A 30 -9.61 -8.07 -8.63
C GLY A 30 -9.73 -8.47 -7.16
N ALA A 31 -8.62 -8.80 -6.50
CA ALA A 31 -8.61 -9.09 -5.07
C ALA A 31 -9.03 -7.88 -4.23
N LEU A 32 -8.50 -6.69 -4.55
CA LEU A 32 -8.89 -5.45 -3.89
C LEU A 32 -10.37 -5.13 -4.12
N LYS A 33 -10.87 -5.25 -5.37
CA LYS A 33 -12.28 -4.98 -5.69
C LYS A 33 -13.24 -5.88 -4.91
N GLU A 34 -12.93 -7.16 -4.76
CA GLU A 34 -13.75 -8.06 -3.93
C GLU A 34 -13.64 -7.74 -2.44
N GLY A 35 -12.43 -7.41 -1.96
CA GLY A 35 -12.21 -6.95 -0.58
C GLY A 35 -13.06 -5.73 -0.23
N MET A 36 -13.13 -4.74 -1.14
CA MET A 36 -13.93 -3.53 -0.96
C MET A 36 -15.44 -3.77 -0.84
N LYS A 37 -15.96 -4.94 -1.25
CA LYS A 37 -17.39 -5.27 -1.12
C LYS A 37 -17.76 -5.77 0.28
N ARG A 38 -16.78 -6.13 1.11
CA ARG A 38 -17.04 -6.69 2.44
C ARG A 38 -17.67 -5.64 3.36
N SER A 39 -18.60 -6.07 4.20
CA SER A 39 -19.39 -5.17 5.07
C SER A 39 -18.52 -4.35 6.02
N TYR A 40 -17.44 -4.93 6.54
CA TYR A 40 -16.51 -4.26 7.46
C TYR A 40 -15.69 -3.16 6.79
N VAL A 41 -15.54 -3.18 5.45
CA VAL A 41 -14.82 -2.10 4.73
C VAL A 41 -15.70 -0.86 4.59
N LYS A 42 -17.03 -1.04 4.56
CA LYS A 42 -17.98 0.08 4.46
C LYS A 42 -17.96 1.01 5.68
N SER A 43 -17.42 0.55 6.81
CA SER A 43 -17.22 1.37 8.01
C SER A 43 -15.84 2.05 8.07
N CYS A 44 -15.00 1.90 7.04
CA CYS A 44 -13.68 2.52 6.97
C CYS A 44 -13.74 3.75 6.05
N ASP A 45 -13.24 4.89 6.53
CA ASP A 45 -13.16 6.13 5.73
C ASP A 45 -11.96 6.12 4.77
N TYR A 46 -10.89 5.42 5.15
CA TYR A 46 -9.64 5.34 4.41
C TYR A 46 -9.18 3.90 4.24
N VAL A 47 -8.48 3.63 3.13
CA VAL A 47 -7.90 2.33 2.82
C VAL A 47 -6.41 2.50 2.57
N ALA A 48 -5.59 1.81 3.37
CA ALA A 48 -4.16 1.69 3.14
C ALA A 48 -3.85 0.33 2.49
N ILE A 49 -3.04 0.33 1.44
CA ILE A 49 -2.68 -0.87 0.68
C ILE A 49 -1.17 -1.07 0.81
N PHE A 50 -0.78 -2.24 1.32
CA PHE A 50 0.61 -2.66 1.43
C PHE A 50 0.80 -3.97 0.68
N ASP A 51 1.92 -4.10 -0.04
CA ASP A 51 2.35 -5.40 -0.54
C ASP A 51 2.93 -6.25 0.60
N ALA A 52 2.94 -7.57 0.44
CA ALA A 52 3.30 -8.51 1.51
C ALA A 52 4.73 -8.31 2.06
N ASP A 53 5.61 -7.70 1.25
CA ASP A 53 7.01 -7.47 1.60
C ASP A 53 7.26 -6.08 2.21
N PHE A 54 6.21 -5.24 2.33
CA PHE A 54 6.32 -3.90 2.92
C PHE A 54 6.25 -3.94 4.44
N GLN A 55 7.20 -3.28 5.07
CA GLN A 55 7.23 -3.04 6.51
C GLN A 55 7.06 -1.53 6.75
N PRO A 56 5.81 -1.03 6.87
CA PRO A 56 5.59 0.39 7.14
C PRO A 56 6.04 0.74 8.56
N GLU A 57 6.56 1.95 8.72
CA GLU A 57 6.86 2.50 10.05
C GLU A 57 5.59 2.58 10.91
N PRO A 58 5.68 2.42 12.24
CA PRO A 58 4.51 2.43 13.13
C PRO A 58 3.70 3.74 13.07
N ASP A 59 4.31 4.84 12.63
CA ASP A 59 3.69 6.16 12.51
C ASP A 59 3.13 6.45 11.09
N PHE A 60 3.22 5.50 10.15
CA PHE A 60 2.86 5.68 8.75
C PHE A 60 1.46 6.29 8.56
N LEU A 61 0.43 5.71 9.20
CA LEU A 61 -0.94 6.20 9.08
C LEU A 61 -1.12 7.57 9.72
N ARG A 62 -0.42 7.83 10.85
CA ARG A 62 -0.47 9.14 11.53
C ARG A 62 0.12 10.25 10.68
N ARG A 63 1.09 9.92 9.82
CA ARG A 63 1.72 10.87 8.90
C ARG A 63 0.96 11.05 7.60
N THR A 64 0.28 10.01 7.11
CA THR A 64 -0.39 10.04 5.79
C THR A 64 -1.84 10.51 5.84
N ILE A 65 -2.63 10.10 6.84
CA ILE A 65 -4.06 10.44 6.95
C ILE A 65 -4.33 11.96 7.02
N PRO A 66 -3.54 12.78 7.75
CA PRO A 66 -3.81 14.22 7.82
C PRO A 66 -3.84 14.92 6.46
N PHE A 67 -3.06 14.47 5.47
CA PHE A 67 -3.10 15.03 4.12
C PHE A 67 -4.47 14.84 3.45
N LEU A 68 -5.12 13.69 3.66
CA LEU A 68 -6.46 13.39 3.14
C LEU A 68 -7.56 14.12 3.92
N VAL A 69 -7.39 14.29 5.24
CA VAL A 69 -8.36 15.00 6.09
C VAL A 69 -8.36 16.50 5.79
N HIS A 70 -7.19 17.10 5.61
CA HIS A 70 -7.06 18.54 5.41
C HIS A 70 -7.39 18.99 3.98
N ASN A 71 -7.41 18.07 3.01
CA ASN A 71 -7.72 18.39 1.63
C ASN A 71 -8.73 17.40 1.03
N PRO A 72 -10.03 17.75 0.98
CA PRO A 72 -11.07 16.86 0.47
C PRO A 72 -10.99 16.60 -1.05
N GLU A 73 -10.17 17.35 -1.79
CA GLU A 73 -9.94 17.11 -3.23
C GLU A 73 -8.84 16.04 -3.49
N LEU A 74 -8.10 15.62 -2.45
CA LEU A 74 -7.09 14.58 -2.57
C LEU A 74 -7.71 13.19 -2.47
N ALA A 75 -7.59 12.42 -3.56
CA ALA A 75 -8.06 11.04 -3.62
C ALA A 75 -7.03 10.00 -3.17
N LEU A 76 -5.72 10.34 -3.17
CA LEU A 76 -4.64 9.39 -2.89
C LEU A 76 -3.42 10.11 -2.29
N VAL A 77 -2.79 9.48 -1.31
CA VAL A 77 -1.45 9.81 -0.82
C VAL A 77 -0.53 8.65 -1.18
N GLN A 78 0.44 8.90 -2.06
CA GLN A 78 1.47 7.92 -2.41
C GLN A 78 2.76 8.27 -1.67
N THR A 79 3.23 7.35 -0.83
CA THR A 79 4.50 7.47 -0.13
C THR A 79 5.62 6.81 -0.91
N ARG A 80 6.84 7.35 -0.81
CA ARG A 80 8.02 6.76 -1.45
C ARG A 80 8.30 5.36 -0.89
N TRP A 81 8.72 4.47 -1.78
CA TRP A 81 9.21 3.15 -1.42
C TRP A 81 10.69 3.29 -1.06
N LYS A 82 11.08 2.80 0.13
CA LYS A 82 12.50 2.74 0.52
C LYS A 82 12.89 1.28 0.68
N PHE A 83 13.95 0.86 0.00
CA PHE A 83 14.44 -0.50 0.12
C PHE A 83 15.13 -0.65 1.48
N VAL A 84 14.72 -1.66 2.26
CA VAL A 84 15.33 -1.94 3.56
C VAL A 84 16.74 -2.55 3.39
N ASN A 85 17.03 -3.17 2.23
CA ASN A 85 18.30 -3.84 1.91
C ASN A 85 19.25 -3.01 1.03
N ALA A 86 19.10 -1.67 1.02
CA ALA A 86 19.91 -0.77 0.21
C ALA A 86 21.44 -0.95 0.39
N ASP A 87 21.88 -1.39 1.57
CA ASP A 87 23.30 -1.50 1.92
C ASP A 87 23.85 -2.93 1.99
N GLU A 88 23.08 -3.97 1.63
CA GLU A 88 23.55 -5.36 1.76
C GLU A 88 24.54 -5.79 0.66
N CYS A 89 24.47 -5.22 -0.54
CA CYS A 89 25.37 -5.52 -1.65
C CYS A 89 25.38 -4.40 -2.70
N LEU A 90 26.48 -4.26 -3.45
CA LEU A 90 26.62 -3.25 -4.52
C LEU A 90 25.50 -3.36 -5.58
N MET A 91 24.98 -4.57 -5.81
CA MET A 91 23.90 -4.85 -6.75
C MET A 91 22.53 -4.34 -6.29
N THR A 92 22.20 -4.42 -5.00
CA THR A 92 20.93 -3.89 -4.48
C THR A 92 20.94 -2.36 -4.45
N ARG A 93 22.11 -1.74 -4.23
CA ARG A 93 22.29 -0.29 -4.33
C ARG A 93 22.17 0.26 -5.75
N MET A 94 22.64 -0.49 -6.75
CA MET A 94 22.43 -0.15 -8.17
C MET A 94 20.96 -0.33 -8.59
N GLN A 95 20.26 -1.35 -8.08
CA GLN A 95 18.83 -1.54 -8.32
C GLN A 95 17.98 -0.45 -7.67
N GLU A 96 18.33 -0.03 -6.45
CA GLU A 96 17.70 1.12 -5.80
C GLU A 96 17.89 2.38 -6.65
N MET A 97 19.12 2.73 -7.06
CA MET A 97 19.34 3.91 -7.92
C MET A 97 18.57 3.86 -9.25
N SER A 98 18.49 2.69 -9.89
CA SER A 98 17.79 2.52 -11.17
C SER A 98 16.26 2.65 -11.02
N LEU A 99 15.68 2.00 -9.99
CA LEU A 99 14.24 2.07 -9.71
C LEU A 99 13.84 3.44 -9.15
N ASP A 100 14.69 4.06 -8.35
CA ASP A 100 14.46 5.38 -7.79
C ASP A 100 14.52 6.49 -8.86
N TYR A 101 15.37 6.33 -9.88
CA TYR A 101 15.36 7.19 -11.06
C TYR A 101 14.09 6.98 -11.90
N HIS A 102 13.66 5.73 -12.10
CA HIS A 102 12.42 5.43 -12.82
C HIS A 102 11.19 5.99 -12.09
N PHE A 103 11.12 5.86 -10.76
CA PHE A 103 10.05 6.42 -9.95
C PHE A 103 10.07 7.95 -9.87
N THR A 104 11.26 8.57 -9.85
CA THR A 104 11.37 10.05 -9.86
C THR A 104 10.84 10.60 -11.18
N VAL A 105 11.19 9.97 -12.30
CA VAL A 105 10.66 10.34 -13.62
C VAL A 105 9.15 10.07 -13.71
N GLU A 106 8.64 8.94 -13.22
CA GLU A 106 7.19 8.66 -13.23
C GLU A 106 6.38 9.59 -12.31
N GLN A 107 6.91 9.98 -11.15
CA GLN A 107 6.23 10.93 -10.26
C GLN A 107 6.27 12.38 -10.77
N GLU A 108 7.36 12.82 -11.42
CA GLU A 108 7.40 14.14 -12.05
C GLU A 108 6.44 14.24 -13.25
N VAL A 109 6.35 13.19 -14.07
CA VAL A 109 5.42 13.17 -15.23
C VAL A 109 3.96 13.14 -14.78
N GLY A 110 3.65 12.52 -13.64
CA GLY A 110 2.31 12.57 -13.02
C GLY A 110 1.92 13.94 -12.47
N PHE A 111 2.88 14.79 -12.09
CA PHE A 111 2.63 16.15 -11.60
C PHE A 111 2.36 17.14 -12.75
N LEU A 112 3.02 16.95 -13.91
CA LEU A 112 2.89 17.85 -15.06
C LEU A 112 1.59 17.66 -15.86
N LEU A 113 0.99 16.47 -15.84
CA LEU A 113 -0.23 16.14 -16.60
C LEU A 113 -1.55 16.49 -15.88
N ARG A 114 -1.50 17.08 -14.67
CA ARG A 114 -2.70 17.40 -13.87
C ARG A 114 -3.07 18.90 -13.85
N LEU A 115 -2.43 19.74 -14.67
CA LEU A 115 -2.69 21.19 -14.78
C LEU A 115 -3.45 21.61 -16.05
N GLN A 116 -4.21 20.71 -16.67
CA GLN A 116 -5.24 21.07 -17.65
C GLN A 116 -6.52 20.30 -17.38
N TRP A 117 -7.28 20.73 -16.38
CA TRP A 117 -8.75 20.85 -16.40
C TRP A 117 -9.14 21.95 -15.41
#